data_AF-C3XQU3-F1
#
_entry.id   AF-C3XQU3-F1
#
_cell.length_a   1.000
_cell.length_b   1.000
_cell.length_c   1.000
_cell.angle_alpha   90.00
_cell.angle_beta   90.00
_cell.angle_gamma   90.00
#
_symmetry.space_group_name_H-M   'P 1'
#
loop_
_entity.id
_entity.type
_entity.pdbx_description
1 polymer ?
#
loop_
_entity_poly.entity_id
_entity_poly.type
_entity_poly.pdbx_seq_one_letter_code
_entity_poly.pdbx_strand_id
1 'polypeptide(L)'
;MAAPYGSVQRDDSLESEDVFKKEFKRYKAKDPAPKLDEVIDFATPQDRKVIPVEINPKNITDQESLARLGLLHPSQWRVFGLEGFLGFLFILNPWRRGCQRYWVTRCLRDYPCKPNVTNLDKLQHGVDNVWKEGYSEYRKYRLHEGKKTQPKTLLHKLRWTTLGYHYDWDKKEYQQERYTEFPPDLSQLSTHVAQTLGFPRYRAQSAIVNYYGLDSQLGGHVDHQELDYSKPIISFSFGQTAVFLLGGKTKSVKPMAMFLRNGDIMVMSGDTRLAYHGVPKILKPPIAELLPEGLCEGDREGELHESMLPSTVEKSWEETALFMEECRINITVRQVVAEGKGFGKRSCDDELQTQTKRTKEAQGF
;
A
#
# COMPACT_ATOMS: atom_id res chain seq x y z
N MET A 1 57.07 23.62 26.68
CA MET A 1 56.43 24.39 25.59
C MET A 1 55.72 23.39 24.70
N ALA A 2 54.39 23.49 24.61
CA ALA A 2 53.53 22.58 23.88
C ALA A 2 53.51 22.93 22.37
N ALA A 3 53.62 21.93 21.51
CA ALA A 3 53.27 22.04 20.10
C ALA A 3 51.78 21.66 19.92
N PRO A 4 51.01 22.35 19.06
CA PRO A 4 49.58 22.12 18.96
C PRO A 4 49.27 20.90 18.09
N TYR A 5 48.31 20.10 18.55
CA TYR A 5 47.69 19.02 17.80
C TYR A 5 46.98 19.58 16.56
N GLY A 6 47.30 19.03 15.39
CA GLY A 6 46.61 19.32 14.14
C GLY A 6 45.15 18.86 14.20
N SER A 7 44.22 19.78 13.93
CA SER A 7 42.81 19.48 13.74
C SER A 7 42.64 18.65 12.48
N VAL A 8 42.20 17.40 12.62
CA VAL A 8 41.62 16.64 11.52
C VAL A 8 40.30 17.33 11.16
N GLN A 9 40.29 18.10 10.08
CA GLN A 9 39.05 18.54 9.46
C GLN A 9 38.30 17.28 9.01
N ARG A 10 37.13 17.04 9.60
CA ARG A 10 36.17 16.10 9.00
C ARG A 10 35.71 16.73 7.71
N ASP A 11 35.94 16.01 6.64
CA ASP A 11 35.41 16.33 5.32
C ASP A 11 33.88 16.10 5.35
N ASP A 12 33.13 17.17 5.61
CA ASP A 12 31.65 17.20 5.59
C ASP A 12 31.09 17.22 4.14
N SER A 13 31.88 16.87 3.11
CA SER A 13 31.52 17.14 1.70
C SER A 13 30.90 15.99 0.88
N LEU A 14 30.42 14.90 1.49
CA LEU A 14 29.75 13.81 0.75
C LEU A 14 28.43 13.33 1.40
N GLU A 15 27.50 14.23 1.70
CA GLU A 15 26.09 13.82 1.72
C GLU A 15 25.68 13.49 0.28
N SER A 16 25.58 12.20 -0.05
CA SER A 16 25.13 11.73 -1.36
C SER A 16 23.78 12.38 -1.73
N GLU A 17 23.68 12.96 -2.95
CA GLU A 17 22.47 13.64 -3.43
C GLU A 17 21.19 12.79 -3.19
N ASP A 18 20.16 13.40 -2.59
CA ASP A 18 18.84 12.78 -2.40
C ASP A 18 18.05 12.79 -3.73
N VAL A 19 18.45 11.88 -4.62
CA VAL A 19 17.85 11.71 -5.95
C VAL A 19 16.37 11.33 -5.83
N PHE A 20 16.00 10.54 -4.82
CA PHE A 20 14.60 10.17 -4.59
C PHE A 20 13.72 11.40 -4.36
N LYS A 21 14.14 12.33 -3.49
CA LYS A 21 13.39 13.56 -3.20
C LYS A 21 13.28 14.47 -4.42
N LYS A 22 14.29 14.50 -5.29
CA LYS A 22 14.28 15.24 -6.56
C LYS A 22 13.21 14.70 -7.50
N GLU A 23 13.20 13.39 -7.73
CA GLU A 23 12.17 12.73 -8.56
C GLU A 23 10.77 12.86 -7.95
N PHE A 24 10.64 12.72 -6.63
CA PHE A 24 9.38 12.94 -5.92
C PHE A 24 8.82 14.35 -6.16
N LYS A 25 9.66 15.38 -6.01
CA LYS A 25 9.27 16.77 -6.27
C LYS A 25 8.86 16.98 -7.72
N ARG A 26 9.57 16.36 -8.67
CA ARG A 26 9.28 16.44 -10.09
C ARG A 26 7.89 15.90 -10.41
N TYR A 27 7.57 14.67 -9.99
CA TYR A 27 6.25 14.10 -10.23
C TYR A 27 5.12 14.77 -9.44
N LYS A 28 5.43 15.38 -8.29
CA LYS A 28 4.46 16.16 -7.52
C LYS A 28 4.11 17.50 -8.18
N ALA A 29 4.95 18.03 -9.06
CA ALA A 29 4.81 19.38 -9.60
C ALA A 29 3.42 19.60 -10.24
N LYS A 30 2.87 20.80 -10.02
CA LYS A 30 1.60 21.25 -10.61
C LYS A 30 1.81 22.07 -11.87
N ASP A 31 2.85 22.92 -11.86
CA ASP A 31 3.17 23.83 -12.96
C ASP A 31 4.70 23.98 -13.10
N PRO A 32 5.31 23.59 -14.24
CA PRO A 32 4.68 22.77 -15.25
C PRO A 32 4.31 21.39 -14.67
N ALA A 33 3.24 20.79 -15.18
CA ALA A 33 2.93 19.40 -14.84
C ALA A 33 4.04 18.48 -15.38
N PRO A 34 4.43 17.43 -14.63
CA PRO A 34 5.41 16.47 -15.12
C PRO A 34 4.88 15.76 -16.36
N LYS A 35 5.77 15.51 -17.31
CA LYS A 35 5.47 14.55 -18.36
C LYS A 35 5.42 13.14 -17.78
N LEU A 36 4.56 12.29 -18.32
CA LEU A 36 4.27 10.94 -17.81
C LEU A 36 4.65 9.82 -18.81
N ASP A 37 5.27 10.20 -19.93
CA ASP A 37 5.78 9.35 -21.01
C ASP A 37 6.83 8.33 -20.55
N GLU A 38 7.59 8.63 -19.50
CA GLU A 38 8.58 7.71 -18.92
C GLU A 38 8.04 6.87 -17.74
N VAL A 39 6.78 7.06 -17.35
CA VAL A 39 6.16 6.30 -16.26
C VAL A 39 5.79 4.92 -16.79
N ILE A 40 6.30 3.89 -16.14
CA ILE A 40 6.07 2.49 -16.55
C ILE A 40 4.58 2.19 -16.50
N ASP A 41 4.07 1.66 -17.62
CA ASP A 41 2.72 1.16 -17.77
C ASP A 41 2.72 -0.36 -17.96
N PHE A 42 2.35 -1.11 -16.93
CA PHE A 42 2.26 -2.57 -17.01
C PHE A 42 1.09 -3.08 -17.87
N ALA A 43 0.11 -2.23 -18.19
CA ALA A 43 -0.97 -2.58 -19.12
C ALA A 43 -0.43 -2.69 -20.55
N THR A 44 0.52 -1.83 -20.91
CA THR A 44 1.21 -1.74 -22.20
C THR A 44 2.73 -1.83 -21.99
N PRO A 45 3.27 -3.01 -21.59
CA PRO A 45 4.66 -3.15 -21.18
C PRO A 45 5.60 -3.03 -22.38
N GLN A 46 5.97 -1.80 -22.73
CA GLN A 46 6.93 -1.47 -23.79
C GLN A 46 8.33 -1.19 -23.21
N ASP A 47 8.42 -0.91 -21.91
CA ASP A 47 9.69 -0.68 -21.24
C ASP A 47 10.46 -2.00 -21.09
N ARG A 48 11.67 -2.04 -21.64
CA ARG A 48 12.60 -3.17 -21.57
C ARG A 48 12.94 -3.64 -20.15
N LYS A 49 12.72 -2.79 -19.14
CA LYS A 49 12.94 -3.12 -17.73
C LYS A 49 11.82 -3.97 -17.13
N VAL A 50 10.67 -4.08 -17.80
CA VAL A 50 9.55 -4.89 -17.34
C VAL A 50 9.79 -6.35 -17.73
N ILE A 51 9.86 -7.22 -16.72
CA ILE A 51 10.17 -8.64 -16.91
C ILE A 51 8.91 -9.45 -16.61
N PRO A 52 8.29 -10.15 -17.57
CA PRO A 52 7.19 -11.06 -17.28
C PRO A 52 7.63 -12.16 -16.29
N VAL A 53 6.76 -12.50 -15.35
CA VAL A 53 7.02 -13.54 -14.34
C VAL A 53 5.96 -14.62 -14.47
N GLU A 54 6.40 -15.86 -14.59
CA GLU A 54 5.50 -17.01 -14.61
C GLU A 54 5.18 -17.48 -13.19
N ILE A 55 3.89 -17.72 -12.93
CA ILE A 55 3.45 -18.32 -11.68
C ILE A 55 3.73 -19.82 -11.74
N ASN A 56 4.43 -20.35 -10.75
CA ASN A 56 4.64 -21.79 -10.62
C ASN A 56 3.27 -22.48 -10.37
N PRO A 57 2.80 -23.36 -11.26
CA PRO A 57 1.49 -24.01 -11.10
C PRO A 57 1.33 -24.78 -9.78
N LYS A 58 2.45 -25.27 -9.20
CA LYS A 58 2.44 -25.98 -7.91
C LYS A 58 2.07 -25.08 -6.73
N ASN A 59 2.16 -23.76 -6.89
CA ASN A 59 1.80 -22.79 -5.86
C ASN A 59 0.29 -22.49 -5.86
N ILE A 60 -0.45 -22.94 -6.89
CA ILE A 60 -1.89 -22.71 -7.03
C ILE A 60 -2.62 -23.84 -6.28
N THR A 61 -2.83 -23.66 -4.98
CA THR A 61 -3.37 -24.73 -4.13
C THR A 61 -4.86 -24.62 -3.79
N ASP A 62 -5.46 -23.43 -3.89
CA ASP A 62 -6.86 -23.18 -3.49
C ASP A 62 -7.59 -22.24 -4.46
N GLN A 63 -7.98 -22.81 -5.60
CA GLN A 63 -8.62 -22.07 -6.70
C GLN A 63 -10.03 -21.59 -6.34
N GLU A 64 -10.77 -22.38 -5.55
CA GLU A 64 -12.14 -22.07 -5.19
C GLU A 64 -12.18 -20.86 -4.24
N SER A 65 -11.29 -20.78 -3.25
CA SER A 65 -11.18 -19.60 -2.39
C SER A 65 -10.78 -18.34 -3.16
N LEU A 66 -9.84 -18.44 -4.10
CA LEU A 66 -9.45 -17.32 -4.97
C LEU A 66 -10.64 -16.79 -5.78
N ALA A 67 -11.44 -17.68 -6.37
CA ALA A 67 -12.65 -17.31 -7.09
C ALA A 67 -13.67 -16.61 -6.18
N ARG A 68 -13.89 -17.15 -4.97
CA ARG A 68 -14.82 -16.57 -3.98
C ARG A 68 -14.38 -15.20 -3.45
N LEU A 69 -13.09 -14.89 -3.50
CA LEU A 69 -12.51 -13.59 -3.15
C LEU A 69 -12.55 -12.58 -4.31
N GLY A 70 -13.08 -13.00 -5.47
CA GLY A 70 -13.25 -12.14 -6.64
C GLY A 70 -12.01 -12.02 -7.52
N LEU A 71 -11.03 -12.92 -7.38
CA LEU A 71 -9.86 -12.96 -8.24
C LEU A 71 -10.10 -13.84 -9.47
N LEU A 72 -9.42 -13.50 -10.56
CA LEU A 72 -9.24 -14.37 -11.72
C LEU A 72 -8.42 -15.60 -11.32
N HIS A 73 -8.53 -16.67 -12.10
CA HIS A 73 -7.66 -17.83 -11.89
C HIS A 73 -6.19 -17.43 -12.07
N PRO A 74 -5.24 -17.87 -11.22
CA PRO A 74 -3.84 -17.43 -11.32
C PRO A 74 -3.17 -17.64 -12.66
N SER A 75 -3.59 -18.63 -13.46
CA SER A 75 -3.08 -18.81 -14.83
C SER A 75 -3.42 -17.65 -15.77
N GLN A 76 -4.34 -16.77 -15.39
CA GLN A 76 -4.74 -15.58 -16.14
C GLN A 76 -4.04 -14.31 -15.61
N TRP A 77 -3.30 -14.41 -14.50
CA TRP A 77 -2.63 -13.26 -13.93
C TRP A 77 -1.46 -12.82 -14.81
N ARG A 78 -1.41 -11.53 -15.08
CA ARG A 78 -0.26 -10.89 -15.72
C ARG A 78 0.67 -10.37 -14.63
N VAL A 79 1.72 -11.13 -14.35
CA VAL A 79 2.70 -10.80 -13.30
C VAL A 79 3.99 -10.30 -13.93
N PHE A 80 4.55 -9.25 -13.35
CA PHE A 80 5.77 -8.61 -13.82
C PHE A 80 6.72 -8.33 -12.66
N GLY A 81 8.02 -8.51 -12.90
CA GLY A 81 9.11 -7.95 -12.10
C GLY A 81 9.71 -6.74 -12.80
N LEU A 82 10.72 -6.15 -12.15
CA LEU A 82 11.48 -5.04 -12.72
C LEU A 82 12.98 -5.32 -12.66
N GLU A 83 13.66 -5.08 -13.78
CA GLU A 83 15.11 -5.21 -13.91
C GLU A 83 15.81 -4.34 -12.84
N GLY A 84 16.71 -4.95 -12.06
CA GLY A 84 17.44 -4.29 -10.97
C GLY A 84 16.68 -4.22 -9.63
N PHE A 85 15.45 -4.72 -9.55
CA PHE A 85 14.61 -4.66 -8.36
C PHE A 85 14.11 -6.06 -7.96
N LEU A 86 15.06 -6.91 -7.54
CA LEU A 86 14.77 -8.29 -7.17
C LEU A 86 13.79 -8.37 -5.99
N GLY A 87 12.80 -9.25 -6.13
CA GLY A 87 11.73 -9.44 -5.16
C GLY A 87 10.57 -8.44 -5.28
N PHE A 88 10.63 -7.47 -6.22
CA PHE A 88 9.46 -6.69 -6.61
C PHE A 88 8.60 -7.48 -7.60
N LEU A 89 7.31 -7.58 -7.33
CA LEU A 89 6.33 -8.12 -8.26
C LEU A 89 5.15 -7.15 -8.39
N PHE A 90 4.60 -7.10 -9.60
CA PHE A 90 3.42 -6.33 -9.96
C PHE A 90 2.43 -7.25 -10.66
N ILE A 91 1.21 -7.33 -10.16
CA ILE A 91 0.12 -8.07 -10.78
C ILE A 91 -0.87 -7.06 -11.34
N LEU A 92 -1.04 -7.08 -12.65
CA LEU A 92 -1.97 -6.18 -13.33
C LEU A 92 -3.41 -6.67 -13.14
N ASN A 93 -4.20 -5.87 -12.43
CA ASN A 93 -5.64 -6.05 -12.17
C ASN A 93 -6.14 -7.53 -12.25
N PRO A 94 -5.77 -8.42 -11.31
CA PRO A 94 -6.12 -9.84 -11.35
C PRO A 94 -7.55 -10.12 -10.87
N TRP A 95 -8.46 -9.16 -10.97
CA TRP A 95 -9.81 -9.24 -10.40
C TRP A 95 -10.83 -9.61 -11.46
N ARG A 96 -11.84 -10.36 -11.05
CA ARG A 96 -13.08 -10.47 -11.82
C ARG A 96 -13.76 -9.10 -11.86
N ARG A 97 -14.55 -8.88 -12.89
CA ARG A 97 -15.27 -7.61 -13.09
C ARG A 97 -16.17 -7.34 -11.88
N GLY A 98 -16.27 -6.08 -11.46
CA GLY A 98 -17.12 -5.67 -10.33
C GLY A 98 -16.65 -6.14 -8.94
N CYS A 99 -15.83 -7.18 -8.84
CA CYS A 99 -15.41 -7.75 -7.56
C CYS A 99 -14.54 -6.79 -6.71
N GLN A 100 -13.89 -5.79 -7.33
CA GLN A 100 -13.17 -4.77 -6.55
C GLN A 100 -14.12 -3.92 -5.69
N ARG A 101 -15.40 -3.82 -6.06
CA ARG A 101 -16.42 -3.05 -5.31
C ARG A 101 -16.55 -3.53 -3.88
N TYR A 102 -16.53 -4.84 -3.65
CA TYR A 102 -16.55 -5.41 -2.31
C TYR A 102 -15.42 -4.84 -1.46
N TRP A 103 -14.17 -4.95 -1.93
CA TRP A 103 -12.99 -4.50 -1.19
C TRP A 103 -12.99 -2.99 -0.94
N VAL A 104 -13.45 -2.21 -1.92
CA VAL A 104 -13.67 -0.76 -1.76
C VAL A 104 -14.72 -0.49 -0.66
N THR A 105 -15.86 -1.19 -0.69
CA THR A 105 -16.90 -1.06 0.33
C THR A 105 -16.39 -1.45 1.71
N ARG A 106 -15.64 -2.55 1.85
CA ARG A 106 -14.98 -2.94 3.10
C ARG A 106 -14.09 -1.82 3.63
N CYS A 107 -13.26 -1.23 2.76
CA CYS A 107 -12.35 -0.15 3.12
C CYS A 107 -13.06 1.12 3.58
N LEU A 108 -14.23 1.44 3.03
CA LEU A 108 -14.91 2.71 3.32
C LEU A 108 -15.95 2.59 4.44
N ARG A 109 -16.61 1.43 4.55
CA ARG A 109 -17.78 1.26 5.42
C ARG A 109 -17.52 0.35 6.62
N ASP A 110 -16.59 -0.60 6.51
CA ASP A 110 -16.36 -1.59 7.57
C ASP A 110 -15.05 -1.37 8.31
N TYR A 111 -13.93 -1.32 7.59
CA TYR A 111 -12.60 -1.22 8.19
C TYR A 111 -12.40 0.04 9.05
N PRO A 112 -12.91 1.24 8.71
CA PRO A 112 -12.80 2.42 9.56
C PRO A 112 -13.66 2.35 10.83
N CYS A 113 -14.57 1.38 10.95
CA CYS A 113 -15.42 1.25 12.12
C CYS A 113 -14.66 0.68 13.31
N LYS A 114 -15.16 0.99 14.52
CA LYS A 114 -14.67 0.36 15.74
C LYS A 114 -14.86 -1.16 15.72
N PRO A 115 -13.89 -1.92 16.25
CA PRO A 115 -12.79 -1.48 17.13
C PRO A 115 -11.52 -0.98 16.43
N ASN A 116 -11.47 -0.91 15.10
CA ASN A 116 -10.26 -0.51 14.39
C ASN A 116 -9.89 0.96 14.65
N VAL A 117 -8.60 1.25 14.45
CA VAL A 117 -8.02 2.55 14.77
C VAL A 117 -7.85 3.37 13.50
N THR A 118 -8.31 4.61 13.54
CA THR A 118 -8.19 5.57 12.43
C THR A 118 -7.45 6.83 12.86
N ASN A 119 -7.07 7.68 11.88
CA ASN A 119 -6.53 9.00 12.18
C ASN A 119 -7.54 9.96 12.84
N LEU A 120 -8.84 9.63 12.79
CA LEU A 120 -9.92 10.45 13.34
C LEU A 120 -10.16 10.19 14.82
N ASP A 121 -9.54 9.15 15.39
CA ASP A 121 -9.71 8.78 16.80
C ASP A 121 -9.10 9.80 17.75
N LYS A 122 -8.20 10.65 17.25
CA LYS A 122 -7.63 11.78 17.98
C LYS A 122 -8.61 12.98 18.09
N LEU A 123 -9.78 12.92 17.46
CA LEU A 123 -10.82 13.95 17.57
C LEU A 123 -11.55 13.84 18.93
N GLN A 124 -11.94 14.98 19.51
CA GLN A 124 -12.47 15.07 20.87
C GLN A 124 -13.70 14.19 21.17
N HIS A 125 -14.55 13.93 20.17
CA HIS A 125 -15.79 13.17 20.34
C HIS A 125 -15.69 11.71 19.90
N GLY A 126 -14.55 11.28 19.36
CA GLY A 126 -14.44 9.99 18.66
C GLY A 126 -15.34 9.94 17.41
N VAL A 127 -15.12 8.92 16.58
CA VAL A 127 -15.96 8.63 15.41
C VAL A 127 -16.08 7.12 15.34
N ASP A 128 -17.30 6.60 15.49
CA ASP A 128 -17.54 5.16 15.55
C ASP A 128 -17.71 4.56 14.16
N ASN A 129 -18.44 5.28 13.28
CA ASN A 129 -18.66 4.89 11.90
C ASN A 129 -18.52 6.09 10.97
N VAL A 130 -17.31 6.23 10.43
CA VAL A 130 -16.91 7.34 9.54
C VAL A 130 -17.85 7.51 8.34
N TRP A 131 -18.31 6.40 7.74
CA TRP A 131 -19.21 6.46 6.59
C TRP A 131 -20.62 6.93 6.97
N LYS A 132 -21.22 6.29 7.97
CA LYS A 132 -22.58 6.59 8.43
C LYS A 132 -22.70 8.04 8.90
N GLU A 133 -21.68 8.54 9.58
CA GLU A 133 -21.66 9.90 10.11
C GLU A 133 -21.28 10.94 9.04
N GLY A 134 -20.36 10.60 8.13
CA GLY A 134 -19.78 11.55 7.17
C GLY A 134 -20.44 11.62 5.80
N TYR A 135 -21.15 10.58 5.35
CA TYR A 135 -21.58 10.48 3.96
C TYR A 135 -22.67 11.50 3.58
N SER A 136 -23.64 11.76 4.47
CA SER A 136 -24.69 12.76 4.21
C SER A 136 -24.12 14.16 3.97
N GLU A 137 -23.12 14.56 4.75
CA GLU A 137 -22.40 15.83 4.55
C GLU A 137 -21.58 15.82 3.27
N TYR A 138 -20.90 14.70 2.97
CA TYR A 138 -20.16 14.54 1.71
C TYR A 138 -21.06 14.65 0.48
N ARG A 139 -22.24 14.02 0.50
CA ARG A 139 -23.20 14.10 -0.60
C ARG A 139 -23.67 15.54 -0.82
N LYS A 140 -23.97 16.29 0.25
CA LYS A 140 -24.30 17.73 0.16
C LYS A 140 -23.14 18.55 -0.40
N TYR A 141 -21.91 18.25 0.02
CA TYR A 141 -20.70 18.88 -0.52
C TYR A 141 -20.60 18.68 -2.04
N ARG A 142 -20.79 17.45 -2.53
CA ARG A 142 -20.75 17.11 -3.96
C ARG A 142 -21.87 17.79 -4.77
N LEU A 143 -23.08 17.88 -4.22
CA LEU A 143 -24.21 18.51 -4.91
C LEU A 143 -24.14 20.05 -5.00
N HIS A 144 -23.29 20.70 -4.19
CA HIS A 144 -23.12 22.16 -4.17
C HIS A 144 -21.96 22.66 -5.03
N GLU A 145 -21.73 22.06 -6.20
CA GLU A 145 -20.70 22.49 -7.16
C GLU A 145 -20.76 24.02 -7.40
N GLY A 146 -19.69 24.74 -7.03
CA GLY A 146 -19.54 26.17 -7.33
C GLY A 146 -19.05 27.08 -6.20
N LYS A 147 -19.03 26.64 -4.93
CA LYS A 147 -18.49 27.46 -3.81
C LYS A 147 -17.15 26.92 -3.31
N LYS A 148 -16.06 27.59 -3.69
CA LYS A 148 -14.64 27.26 -3.39
C LYS A 148 -14.24 27.21 -1.90
N THR A 149 -15.17 27.24 -0.96
CA THR A 149 -14.89 27.46 0.47
C THR A 149 -15.63 26.50 1.42
N GLN A 150 -16.16 25.38 0.93
CA GLN A 150 -16.76 24.39 1.81
C GLN A 150 -15.69 23.66 2.65
N PRO A 151 -15.90 23.48 3.97
CA PRO A 151 -14.95 22.76 4.81
C PRO A 151 -14.87 21.27 4.41
N LYS A 152 -13.70 20.66 4.58
CA LYS A 152 -13.51 19.21 4.36
C LYS A 152 -14.44 18.42 5.31
N THR A 153 -15.25 17.53 4.74
CA THR A 153 -16.13 16.62 5.50
C THR A 153 -15.33 15.52 6.20
N LEU A 154 -15.99 14.71 7.02
CA LEU A 154 -15.36 13.60 7.72
C LEU A 154 -14.67 12.60 6.77
N LEU A 155 -15.32 12.26 5.65
CA LEU A 155 -14.74 11.37 4.63
C LEU A 155 -13.46 11.94 4.01
N HIS A 156 -13.40 13.26 3.79
CA HIS A 156 -12.19 13.94 3.30
C HIS A 156 -11.05 13.97 4.34
N LYS A 157 -11.40 13.86 5.63
CA LYS A 157 -10.45 13.88 6.75
C LYS A 157 -9.94 12.47 7.09
N LEU A 158 -10.60 11.41 6.64
CA LEU A 158 -10.10 10.05 6.78
C LEU A 158 -8.85 9.87 5.90
N ARG A 159 -7.73 9.51 6.52
CA ARG A 159 -6.42 9.37 5.88
C ARG A 159 -5.85 7.97 6.02
N TRP A 160 -6.05 7.33 7.16
CA TRP A 160 -5.64 5.95 7.36
C TRP A 160 -6.53 5.21 8.37
N THR A 161 -6.56 3.89 8.21
CA THR A 161 -7.13 2.91 9.12
C THR A 161 -6.10 1.80 9.33
N THR A 162 -5.94 1.31 10.56
CA THR A 162 -5.06 0.17 10.86
C THR A 162 -5.87 -1.04 11.34
N LEU A 163 -5.46 -2.23 10.93
CA LEU A 163 -6.12 -3.52 11.18
C LEU A 163 -5.12 -4.53 11.74
N GLY A 164 -5.55 -5.45 12.61
CA GLY A 164 -4.64 -6.40 13.24
C GLY A 164 -3.77 -5.74 14.30
N TYR A 165 -2.46 -6.00 14.26
CA TYR A 165 -1.51 -5.22 15.06
C TYR A 165 -1.47 -3.77 14.57
N HIS A 166 -1.83 -2.83 15.44
CA HIS A 166 -1.87 -1.42 15.13
C HIS A 166 -0.49 -0.82 15.19
N TYR A 167 -0.10 -0.14 14.10
CA TYR A 167 1.13 0.61 14.06
C TYR A 167 1.03 1.85 14.95
N ASP A 168 1.96 1.99 15.88
CA ASP A 168 2.06 3.17 16.74
C ASP A 168 2.85 4.26 16.01
N TRP A 169 2.17 5.29 15.51
CA TRP A 169 2.83 6.39 14.78
C TRP A 169 3.80 7.21 15.64
N ASP A 170 3.58 7.26 16.96
CA ASP A 170 4.37 8.07 17.88
C ASP A 170 5.63 7.30 18.30
N LYS A 171 5.48 6.02 18.66
CA LYS A 171 6.62 5.13 19.01
C LYS A 171 7.32 4.49 17.81
N LYS A 172 6.68 4.51 16.64
CA LYS A 172 7.12 3.85 15.41
C LYS A 172 7.38 2.34 15.58
N GLU A 173 6.46 1.62 16.21
CA GLU A 173 6.60 0.18 16.43
C GLU A 173 5.24 -0.52 16.51
N TYR A 174 5.27 -1.85 16.42
CA TYR A 174 4.12 -2.71 16.75
C TYR A 174 4.24 -3.19 18.20
N GLN A 175 3.09 -3.26 18.89
CA GLN A 175 2.97 -3.75 20.27
C GLN A 175 1.92 -4.86 20.31
N GLN A 176 2.15 -5.90 21.10
CA GLN A 176 1.25 -7.06 21.17
C GLN A 176 -0.15 -6.66 21.68
N GLU A 177 -0.19 -5.69 22.59
CA GLU A 177 -1.41 -5.24 23.28
C GLU A 177 -2.27 -4.32 22.40
N ARG A 178 -1.71 -3.74 21.34
CA ARG A 178 -2.43 -2.87 20.39
C ARG A 178 -2.89 -3.71 19.20
N TYR A 179 -3.91 -4.52 19.42
CA TYR A 179 -4.42 -5.47 18.43
C TYR A 179 -5.95 -5.48 18.36
N THR A 180 -6.49 -5.50 17.14
CA THR A 180 -7.86 -5.95 16.85
C THR A 180 -7.83 -7.20 15.99
N GLU A 181 -8.91 -7.98 15.99
CA GLU A 181 -9.01 -9.15 15.13
C GLU A 181 -8.78 -8.77 13.65
N PHE A 182 -7.78 -9.39 13.03
CA PHE A 182 -7.48 -9.13 11.62
C PHE A 182 -8.63 -9.67 10.74
N PRO A 183 -9.17 -8.89 9.79
CA PRO A 183 -10.33 -9.31 8.99
C PRO A 183 -10.07 -10.64 8.24
N PRO A 184 -10.90 -11.69 8.46
CA PRO A 184 -10.66 -13.02 7.91
C PRO A 184 -10.66 -13.07 6.37
N ASP A 185 -11.49 -12.26 5.74
CA ASP A 185 -11.57 -12.04 4.30
C ASP A 185 -10.24 -11.51 3.74
N LEU A 186 -9.73 -10.43 4.32
CA LEU A 186 -8.45 -9.83 3.89
C LEU A 186 -7.26 -10.75 4.21
N SER A 187 -7.37 -11.54 5.28
CA SER A 187 -6.35 -12.53 5.63
C SER A 187 -6.26 -13.63 4.57
N GLN A 188 -7.40 -14.18 4.15
CA GLN A 188 -7.47 -15.16 3.08
C GLN A 188 -6.96 -14.58 1.76
N LEU A 189 -7.44 -13.39 1.35
CA LEU A 189 -6.97 -12.71 0.14
C LEU A 189 -5.45 -12.58 0.11
N SER A 190 -4.87 -12.02 1.17
CA SER A 190 -3.44 -11.75 1.22
C SER A 190 -2.63 -13.04 1.28
N THR A 191 -3.12 -14.05 2.01
CA THR A 191 -2.48 -15.36 2.11
C THR A 191 -2.48 -16.09 0.78
N HIS A 192 -3.60 -16.12 0.05
CA HIS A 192 -3.65 -16.78 -1.25
C HIS A 192 -2.82 -16.07 -2.31
N VAL A 193 -2.79 -14.73 -2.34
CA VAL A 193 -1.88 -13.98 -3.20
C VAL A 193 -0.42 -14.32 -2.87
N ALA A 194 -0.04 -14.31 -1.59
CA ALA A 194 1.31 -14.66 -1.15
C ALA A 194 1.70 -16.08 -1.55
N GLN A 195 0.84 -17.07 -1.27
CA GLN A 195 1.07 -18.48 -1.59
C GLN A 195 1.27 -18.69 -3.09
N THR A 196 0.39 -18.10 -3.90
CA THR A 196 0.46 -18.16 -5.37
C THR A 196 1.81 -17.64 -5.88
N LEU A 197 2.33 -16.58 -5.28
CA LEU A 197 3.62 -15.99 -5.61
C LEU A 197 4.84 -16.70 -4.97
N GLY A 198 4.64 -17.84 -4.30
CA GLY A 198 5.73 -18.65 -3.73
C GLY A 198 6.09 -18.31 -2.28
N PHE A 199 5.19 -17.69 -1.52
CA PHE A 199 5.35 -17.43 -0.09
C PHE A 199 4.39 -18.32 0.75
N PRO A 200 4.64 -19.64 0.85
CA PRO A 200 3.67 -20.61 1.37
C PRO A 200 3.30 -20.42 2.86
N ARG A 201 4.18 -19.77 3.63
CA ARG A 201 4.01 -19.53 5.07
C ARG A 201 3.85 -18.05 5.40
N TYR A 202 3.16 -17.30 4.55
CA TYR A 202 2.77 -15.94 4.84
C TYR A 202 1.54 -15.92 5.74
N ARG A 203 1.52 -14.99 6.70
CA ARG A 203 0.35 -14.73 7.55
C ARG A 203 0.07 -13.24 7.59
N ALA A 204 -1.14 -12.84 7.19
CA ALA A 204 -1.59 -11.47 7.35
C ALA A 204 -1.80 -11.16 8.84
N GLN A 205 -1.11 -10.17 9.37
CA GLN A 205 -1.13 -9.84 10.81
C GLN A 205 -1.35 -8.36 11.09
N SER A 206 -0.97 -7.49 10.15
CA SER A 206 -1.25 -6.06 10.21
C SER A 206 -1.57 -5.54 8.82
N ALA A 207 -2.47 -4.57 8.75
CA ALA A 207 -2.72 -3.84 7.53
C ALA A 207 -2.93 -2.36 7.80
N ILE A 208 -2.49 -1.55 6.84
CA ILE A 208 -2.76 -0.10 6.81
C ILE A 208 -3.57 0.19 5.54
N VAL A 209 -4.80 0.63 5.71
CA VAL A 209 -5.62 1.17 4.64
C VAL A 209 -5.36 2.67 4.58
N ASN A 210 -4.84 3.16 3.46
CA ASN A 210 -4.60 4.58 3.23
C ASN A 210 -5.60 5.14 2.23
N TYR A 211 -6.15 6.31 2.54
CA TYR A 211 -7.14 7.03 1.74
C TYR A 211 -6.52 8.31 1.18
N TYR A 212 -6.57 8.47 -0.13
CA TYR A 212 -5.94 9.55 -0.86
C TYR A 212 -6.98 10.32 -1.67
N GLY A 213 -7.18 11.59 -1.35
CA GLY A 213 -7.80 12.52 -2.28
C GLY A 213 -6.83 12.92 -3.40
N LEU A 214 -7.32 13.61 -4.43
CA LEU A 214 -6.50 14.07 -5.57
C LEU A 214 -5.31 14.98 -5.20
N ASP A 215 -5.36 15.65 -4.05
CA ASP A 215 -4.30 16.51 -3.51
C ASP A 215 -3.30 15.75 -2.60
N SER A 216 -3.56 14.47 -2.35
CA SER A 216 -2.79 13.67 -1.41
C SER A 216 -1.50 13.14 -2.02
N GLN A 217 -0.54 12.88 -1.14
CA GLN A 217 0.81 12.42 -1.45
C GLN A 217 1.31 11.57 -0.28
N LEU A 218 2.24 10.67 -0.55
CA LEU A 218 2.99 9.92 0.46
C LEU A 218 4.48 10.07 0.19
N GLY A 219 5.20 10.75 1.09
CA GLY A 219 6.63 11.00 0.93
C GLY A 219 7.47 9.72 0.87
N GLY A 220 8.71 9.86 0.39
CA GLY A 220 9.68 8.76 0.36
C GLY A 220 9.94 8.17 1.74
N HIS A 221 9.66 6.90 1.93
CA HIS A 221 9.84 6.16 3.18
C HIS A 221 10.20 4.69 2.93
N VAL A 222 10.54 3.97 4.01
CA VAL A 222 10.80 2.53 4.01
C VAL A 222 9.94 1.92 5.11
N ASP A 223 9.25 0.81 4.81
CA ASP A 223 8.53 0.01 5.80
C ASP A 223 9.52 -0.93 6.49
N HIS A 224 9.99 -0.58 7.69
CA HIS A 224 11.00 -1.36 8.44
C HIS A 224 10.58 -1.68 9.88
N GLN A 225 9.28 -1.64 10.19
CA GLN A 225 8.82 -1.71 11.59
C GLN A 225 8.37 -3.11 12.01
N GLU A 226 8.25 -4.03 11.06
CA GLU A 226 7.98 -5.44 11.30
C GLU A 226 9.21 -6.13 11.90
N LEU A 227 8.99 -7.21 12.67
CA LEU A 227 10.08 -8.02 13.24
C LEU A 227 10.62 -9.08 12.27
N ASP A 228 9.89 -9.36 11.17
CA ASP A 228 10.28 -10.33 10.15
C ASP A 228 10.27 -9.71 8.75
N TYR A 229 11.44 -9.33 8.25
CA TYR A 229 11.61 -8.82 6.89
C TYR A 229 11.72 -9.93 5.84
N SER A 230 11.72 -11.22 6.22
CA SER A 230 11.73 -12.31 5.23
C SER A 230 10.40 -12.44 4.48
N LYS A 231 9.34 -11.82 5.02
CA LYS A 231 7.98 -11.89 4.49
C LYS A 231 7.67 -10.70 3.59
N PRO A 232 6.91 -10.92 2.50
CA PRO A 232 6.53 -9.85 1.59
C PRO A 232 5.63 -8.82 2.27
N ILE A 233 5.64 -7.60 1.75
CA ILE A 233 4.53 -6.66 1.87
C ILE A 233 3.66 -6.80 0.63
N ILE A 234 2.35 -6.90 0.81
CA ILE A 234 1.36 -6.96 -0.29
C ILE A 234 0.53 -5.69 -0.25
N SER A 235 0.47 -4.96 -1.37
CA SER A 235 -0.24 -3.70 -1.50
C SER A 235 -1.30 -3.78 -2.59
N PHE A 236 -2.56 -3.59 -2.22
CA PHE A 236 -3.71 -3.58 -3.12
C PHE A 236 -4.13 -2.13 -3.41
N SER A 237 -4.39 -1.79 -4.68
CA SER A 237 -4.76 -0.44 -5.10
C SER A 237 -6.17 -0.41 -5.69
N PHE A 238 -7.00 0.56 -5.27
CA PHE A 238 -8.35 0.74 -5.78
C PHE A 238 -8.65 2.23 -6.05
N GLY A 239 -9.48 2.51 -7.06
CA GLY A 239 -9.87 3.88 -7.42
C GLY A 239 -8.89 4.59 -8.34
N GLN A 240 -8.68 5.89 -8.09
CA GLN A 240 -7.89 6.75 -8.97
C GLN A 240 -6.44 6.28 -9.14
N THR A 241 -5.91 6.46 -10.35
CA THR A 241 -4.54 6.06 -10.69
C THR A 241 -3.52 6.89 -9.92
N ALA A 242 -2.52 6.23 -9.35
CA ALA A 242 -1.36 6.88 -8.74
C ALA A 242 -0.11 6.76 -9.63
N VAL A 243 0.79 7.73 -9.49
CA VAL A 243 2.20 7.53 -9.81
C VAL A 243 2.88 7.02 -8.54
N PHE A 244 3.50 5.85 -8.62
CA PHE A 244 4.28 5.23 -7.56
C PHE A 244 5.77 5.31 -7.89
N LEU A 245 6.60 5.60 -6.90
CA LEU A 245 8.06 5.64 -7.01
C LEU A 245 8.67 4.49 -6.23
N LEU A 246 9.46 3.65 -6.89
CA LEU A 246 10.26 2.58 -6.29
C LEU A 246 11.76 2.90 -6.42
N GLY A 247 12.40 3.22 -5.31
CA GLY A 247 13.84 3.48 -5.20
C GLY A 247 14.61 2.29 -4.63
N GLY A 248 15.90 2.49 -4.36
CA GLY A 248 16.75 1.46 -3.75
C GLY A 248 16.72 1.49 -2.22
N LYS A 249 17.68 0.80 -1.59
CA LYS A 249 17.88 0.80 -0.12
C LYS A 249 18.31 2.18 0.42
N THR A 250 18.78 3.07 -0.45
CA THR A 250 19.19 4.44 -0.11
C THR A 250 18.43 5.46 -0.98
N LYS A 251 18.43 6.72 -0.53
CA LYS A 251 17.80 7.85 -1.25
C LYS A 251 18.59 8.32 -2.48
N SER A 252 19.82 7.86 -2.65
CA SER A 252 20.68 8.19 -3.78
C SER A 252 20.37 7.37 -5.04
N VAL A 253 19.64 6.26 -4.92
CA VAL A 253 19.18 5.48 -6.07
C VAL A 253 18.00 6.19 -6.72
N LYS A 254 18.11 6.49 -8.02
CA LYS A 254 17.01 7.09 -8.79
C LYS A 254 15.80 6.14 -8.79
N PRO A 255 14.62 6.57 -8.30
CA PRO A 255 13.46 5.72 -8.30
C PRO A 255 12.92 5.50 -9.71
N MET A 256 12.36 4.32 -9.95
CA MET A 256 11.51 4.05 -11.11
C MET A 256 10.09 4.50 -10.81
N ALA A 257 9.48 5.19 -11.77
CA ALA A 257 8.09 5.59 -11.71
C ALA A 257 7.21 4.60 -12.45
N MET A 258 6.07 4.26 -11.87
CA MET A 258 5.08 3.38 -12.48
C MET A 258 3.65 3.83 -12.16
N PHE A 259 2.71 3.51 -13.05
CA PHE A 259 1.30 3.67 -12.75
C PHE A 259 0.82 2.55 -11.83
N LEU A 260 -0.01 2.93 -10.87
CA LEU A 260 -0.73 2.01 -10.00
C LEU A 260 -2.22 2.32 -10.10
N ARG A 261 -2.95 1.50 -10.85
CA ARG A 261 -4.36 1.69 -11.22
C ARG A 261 -5.28 0.95 -10.28
N ASN A 262 -6.59 1.05 -10.56
CA ASN A 262 -7.61 0.26 -9.90
C ASN A 262 -7.39 -1.24 -10.15
N GLY A 263 -7.31 -2.00 -9.06
CA GLY A 263 -7.14 -3.45 -9.08
C GLY A 263 -5.68 -3.91 -9.09
N ASP A 264 -4.70 -3.03 -9.33
CA ASP A 264 -3.32 -3.47 -9.34
C ASP A 264 -2.84 -3.92 -7.95
N ILE A 265 -2.02 -4.97 -7.94
CA ILE A 265 -1.40 -5.53 -6.73
C ILE A 265 0.11 -5.43 -6.86
N MET A 266 0.75 -4.89 -5.83
CA MET A 266 2.20 -4.78 -5.74
C MET A 266 2.71 -5.63 -4.58
N VAL A 267 3.80 -6.36 -4.79
CA VAL A 267 4.44 -7.17 -3.76
C VAL A 267 5.91 -6.79 -3.64
N MET A 268 6.34 -6.45 -2.43
CA MET A 268 7.71 -6.08 -2.12
C MET A 268 8.31 -7.11 -1.18
N SER A 269 9.33 -7.83 -1.65
CA SER A 269 9.98 -8.94 -0.94
C SER A 269 11.48 -8.92 -1.18
N GLY A 270 12.26 -9.72 -0.44
CA GLY A 270 13.70 -9.81 -0.64
C GLY A 270 14.38 -8.44 -0.59
N ASP A 271 15.09 -8.07 -1.66
CA ASP A 271 15.81 -6.79 -1.73
C ASP A 271 14.91 -5.56 -1.77
N THR A 272 13.73 -5.66 -2.38
CA THR A 272 12.78 -4.53 -2.44
C THR A 272 11.96 -4.38 -1.17
N ARG A 273 12.00 -5.34 -0.25
CA ARG A 273 11.28 -5.27 1.03
C ARG A 273 11.64 -4.04 1.87
N LEU A 274 12.88 -3.56 1.73
CA LEU A 274 13.42 -2.37 2.40
C LEU A 274 13.79 -1.25 1.41
N ALA A 275 13.14 -1.23 0.24
CA ALA A 275 13.31 -0.17 -0.74
C ALA A 275 12.59 1.11 -0.31
N TYR A 276 13.23 2.26 -0.57
CA TYR A 276 12.57 3.56 -0.49
C TYR A 276 11.44 3.63 -1.51
N HIS A 277 10.28 4.09 -1.09
CA HIS A 277 9.15 4.24 -1.98
C HIS A 277 8.20 5.35 -1.55
N GLY A 278 7.32 5.78 -2.46
CA GLY A 278 6.38 6.86 -2.20
C GLY A 278 5.38 7.06 -3.33
N VAL A 279 4.39 7.91 -3.06
CA VAL A 279 3.31 8.25 -3.99
C VAL A 279 3.28 9.77 -4.17
N PRO A 280 4.00 10.33 -5.16
CA PRO A 280 4.04 11.78 -5.38
C PRO A 280 2.74 12.36 -5.91
N LYS A 281 1.91 11.57 -6.61
CA LYS A 281 0.75 12.10 -7.33
C LYS A 281 -0.38 11.08 -7.47
N ILE A 282 -1.60 11.53 -7.20
CA ILE A 282 -2.84 10.90 -7.65
C ILE A 282 -3.29 11.64 -8.91
N LEU A 283 -3.57 10.91 -9.98
CA LEU A 283 -4.00 11.49 -11.25
C LEU A 283 -5.48 11.84 -11.17
N LYS A 284 -5.81 13.05 -11.63
CA LYS A 284 -7.20 13.44 -11.82
C LYS A 284 -7.72 12.72 -13.08
N PRO A 285 -8.83 11.99 -13.01
CA PRO A 285 -9.40 11.32 -14.17
C PRO A 285 -9.99 12.34 -15.15
N PRO A 286 -10.05 12.01 -16.46
CA PRO A 286 -10.93 12.70 -17.40
C PRO A 286 -12.39 12.66 -16.92
N ILE A 287 -13.19 13.67 -17.28
CA ILE A 287 -14.62 13.74 -16.89
C ILE A 287 -15.42 12.51 -17.40
N ALA A 288 -15.04 11.95 -18.55
CA ALA A 288 -15.68 10.77 -19.11
C ALA A 288 -15.33 9.45 -18.36
N GLU A 289 -14.32 9.49 -17.48
CA GLU A 289 -13.72 8.30 -16.84
C GLU A 289 -13.54 8.52 -15.33
N LEU A 290 -14.48 9.22 -14.69
CA LEU A 290 -14.40 9.52 -13.26
C LEU A 290 -14.27 8.24 -12.41
N LEU A 291 -14.92 7.15 -12.84
CA LEU A 291 -14.79 5.84 -12.24
C LEU A 291 -14.01 4.87 -13.15
N PRO A 292 -13.01 4.15 -12.62
CA PRO A 292 -12.34 3.08 -13.34
C PRO A 292 -13.31 1.98 -13.80
N GLU A 293 -13.10 1.40 -14.97
CA GLU A 293 -14.00 0.41 -15.60
C GLU A 293 -14.38 -0.77 -14.67
N GLY A 294 -13.42 -1.30 -13.91
CA GLY A 294 -13.66 -2.39 -12.95
C GLY A 294 -14.67 -2.04 -11.85
N LEU A 295 -14.91 -0.74 -11.62
CA LEU A 295 -15.86 -0.22 -10.65
C LEU A 295 -17.21 0.18 -11.29
N CYS A 296 -17.34 0.22 -12.62
CA CYS A 296 -18.52 0.76 -13.33
C CYS A 296 -19.69 -0.22 -13.48
N GLU A 297 -19.45 -1.52 -13.68
CA GLU A 297 -20.52 -2.53 -13.82
C GLU A 297 -20.28 -3.73 -12.88
N GLY A 298 -21.36 -4.27 -12.29
CA GLY A 298 -21.34 -5.56 -11.60
C GLY A 298 -21.34 -6.71 -12.62
N ASP A 299 -21.11 -7.94 -12.16
CA ASP A 299 -21.23 -9.11 -13.04
C ASP A 299 -22.65 -9.14 -13.64
N ARG A 300 -22.75 -9.45 -14.94
CA ARG A 300 -24.06 -9.61 -15.59
C ARG A 300 -24.78 -10.79 -14.92
N GLU A 301 -26.04 -10.60 -14.55
CA GLU A 301 -26.90 -11.66 -14.01
C GLU A 301 -26.79 -12.92 -14.89
N GLY A 302 -26.15 -13.99 -14.39
CA GLY A 302 -25.99 -15.25 -15.11
C GLY A 302 -24.67 -16.00 -14.89
N GLU A 303 -23.58 -15.33 -14.48
CA GLU A 303 -22.30 -15.99 -14.15
C GLU A 303 -22.14 -16.21 -12.63
N LEU A 304 -23.14 -16.86 -12.01
CA LEU A 304 -23.11 -17.20 -10.58
C LEU A 304 -22.18 -18.40 -10.34
N HIS A 305 -20.89 -18.13 -10.14
CA HIS A 305 -20.17 -18.88 -9.11
C HIS A 305 -20.49 -18.16 -7.79
N GLU A 306 -21.02 -18.88 -6.81
CA GLU A 306 -21.44 -18.37 -5.51
C GLU A 306 -20.26 -17.63 -4.84
N SER A 307 -20.16 -16.32 -5.05
CA SER A 307 -19.10 -15.51 -4.45
C SER A 307 -19.39 -15.44 -2.96
N MET A 308 -18.37 -15.59 -2.10
CA MET A 308 -18.51 -15.38 -0.65
C MET A 308 -18.74 -13.90 -0.29
N LEU A 309 -18.82 -13.03 -1.30
CA LEU A 309 -19.00 -11.61 -1.15
C LEU A 309 -20.51 -11.34 -1.03
N PRO A 310 -20.99 -10.71 0.05
CA PRO A 310 -22.41 -10.46 0.25
C PRO A 310 -23.00 -9.64 -0.90
N SER A 311 -24.16 -10.05 -1.40
CA SER A 311 -24.95 -9.30 -2.40
C SER A 311 -25.42 -7.92 -1.92
N THR A 312 -25.28 -7.63 -0.62
CA THR A 312 -25.64 -6.35 0.01
C THR A 312 -24.80 -5.16 -0.48
N VAL A 313 -23.71 -5.40 -1.23
CA VAL A 313 -22.88 -4.34 -1.82
C VAL A 313 -23.65 -3.50 -2.85
N GLU A 314 -24.54 -4.10 -3.63
CA GLU A 314 -25.17 -3.43 -4.78
C GLU A 314 -26.08 -2.25 -4.38
N LYS A 315 -26.90 -2.38 -3.34
CA LYS A 315 -27.82 -1.30 -2.91
C LYS A 315 -27.13 -0.04 -2.36
N SER A 316 -25.82 -0.07 -2.17
CA SER A 316 -25.04 1.04 -1.60
C SER A 316 -23.84 1.44 -2.45
N TRP A 317 -23.73 0.85 -3.63
CA TRP A 317 -22.57 1.08 -4.48
C TRP A 317 -22.56 2.50 -5.03
N GLU A 318 -23.70 3.08 -5.38
CA GLU A 318 -23.79 4.44 -5.93
C GLU A 318 -23.20 5.47 -4.98
N GLU A 319 -23.40 5.29 -3.67
CA GLU A 319 -22.82 6.15 -2.64
C GLU A 319 -21.30 6.05 -2.60
N THR A 320 -20.82 4.81 -2.69
CA THR A 320 -19.40 4.49 -2.67
C THR A 320 -18.71 5.00 -3.94
N ALA A 321 -19.36 4.79 -5.08
CA ALA A 321 -18.93 5.20 -6.41
C ALA A 321 -18.69 6.71 -6.47
N LEU A 322 -19.63 7.52 -5.97
CA LEU A 322 -19.49 8.98 -5.92
C LEU A 322 -18.22 9.43 -5.19
N PHE A 323 -17.88 8.78 -4.07
CA PHE A 323 -16.64 9.09 -3.34
C PHE A 323 -15.38 8.63 -4.10
N MET A 324 -15.46 7.51 -4.79
CA MET A 324 -14.35 6.94 -5.55
C MET A 324 -13.99 7.73 -6.81
N GLU A 325 -14.86 8.62 -7.30
CA GLU A 325 -14.55 9.54 -8.42
C GLU A 325 -13.35 10.46 -8.15
N GLU A 326 -13.05 10.74 -6.88
CA GLU A 326 -11.95 11.63 -6.47
C GLU A 326 -11.01 11.00 -5.42
N CYS A 327 -11.14 9.69 -5.21
CA CYS A 327 -10.42 8.96 -4.18
C CYS A 327 -9.65 7.75 -4.72
N ARG A 328 -8.47 7.52 -4.14
CA ARG A 328 -7.71 6.28 -4.24
C ARG A 328 -7.59 5.65 -2.86
N ILE A 329 -7.74 4.33 -2.80
CA ILE A 329 -7.54 3.52 -1.61
C ILE A 329 -6.34 2.60 -1.83
N ASN A 330 -5.52 2.43 -0.79
CA ASN A 330 -4.42 1.46 -0.77
C ASN A 330 -4.48 0.61 0.48
N ILE A 331 -4.51 -0.72 0.35
CA ILE A 331 -4.40 -1.64 1.49
C ILE A 331 -3.00 -2.23 1.48
N THR A 332 -2.19 -1.95 2.49
CA THR A 332 -0.86 -2.56 2.66
C THR A 332 -0.92 -3.60 3.76
N VAL A 333 -0.77 -4.88 3.43
CA VAL A 333 -0.79 -6.02 4.36
C VAL A 333 0.62 -6.55 4.57
N ARG A 334 0.93 -6.88 5.83
CA ARG A 334 2.25 -7.30 6.29
C ARG A 334 2.13 -8.40 7.35
N GLN A 335 3.16 -9.24 7.43
CA GLN A 335 3.42 -10.11 8.57
C GLN A 335 4.34 -9.36 9.53
N VAL A 336 3.96 -9.25 10.81
CA VAL A 336 4.70 -8.48 11.83
C VAL A 336 5.67 -9.36 12.59
N VAL A 337 5.25 -10.55 13.01
CA VAL A 337 6.06 -11.47 13.81
C VAL A 337 6.42 -12.72 13.01
N ALA A 338 7.63 -13.24 13.23
CA ALA A 338 8.08 -14.47 12.59
C ALA A 338 7.26 -15.69 13.06
N GLU A 339 7.20 -16.73 12.24
CA GLU A 339 6.49 -17.96 12.59
C GLU A 339 7.04 -18.59 13.88
N GLY A 340 6.15 -18.93 14.81
CA GLY A 340 6.51 -19.49 16.11
C GLY A 340 7.19 -18.52 17.08
N LYS A 341 7.37 -17.24 16.70
CA LYS A 341 7.89 -16.19 17.56
C LYS A 341 6.76 -15.24 17.96
N GLY A 342 6.60 -14.99 19.25
CA GLY A 342 5.74 -13.89 19.74
C GLY A 342 6.42 -12.54 19.59
N PHE A 343 5.79 -11.48 20.11
CA PHE A 343 6.51 -10.24 20.42
C PHE A 343 7.47 -10.56 21.57
N GLY A 344 8.70 -10.94 21.26
CA GLY A 344 9.73 -11.10 22.27
C GLY A 344 9.87 -9.80 23.06
N LYS A 345 10.15 -9.88 24.37
CA LYS A 345 10.76 -8.72 25.04
C LYS A 345 12.04 -8.42 24.26
N ARG A 346 12.24 -7.20 23.77
CA ARG A 346 13.59 -6.76 23.38
C ARG A 346 14.45 -6.95 24.64
N SER A 347 15.23 -8.02 24.71
CA SER A 347 16.16 -8.16 25.83
C SER A 347 17.27 -7.13 25.60
N CYS A 348 17.78 -6.57 26.69
CA CYS A 348 18.94 -5.68 26.69
C CYS A 348 20.18 -6.29 25.98
N ASP A 349 20.16 -7.58 25.65
CA ASP A 349 21.28 -8.33 25.13
C ASP A 349 21.43 -8.26 23.59
N ASP A 350 20.37 -7.93 22.84
CA ASP A 350 20.44 -7.83 21.37
C ASP A 350 21.20 -6.57 20.89
N GLU A 351 21.28 -5.53 21.73
CA GLU A 351 22.14 -4.35 21.46
C GLU A 351 23.63 -4.64 21.69
N LEU A 352 23.98 -5.58 22.59
CA LEU A 352 25.37 -5.99 22.79
C LEU A 352 25.90 -6.90 21.69
N GLN A 353 25.06 -7.75 21.08
CA GLN A 353 25.53 -8.62 19.99
C GLN A 353 25.79 -7.86 18.68
N THR A 354 25.08 -6.75 18.44
CA THR A 354 25.33 -5.88 17.28
C THR A 354 26.54 -4.97 17.46
N GLN A 355 26.88 -4.54 18.69
CA GLN A 355 28.15 -3.85 18.96
C GLN A 355 29.38 -4.77 18.92
N THR A 356 29.25 -6.02 19.40
CA THR A 356 30.39 -6.95 19.44
C THR A 356 30.77 -7.47 18.04
N LYS A 357 29.82 -7.55 17.09
CA LYS A 357 30.13 -7.86 15.68
C LYS A 357 30.84 -6.70 14.97
N ARG A 358 30.45 -5.45 15.24
CA ARG A 358 31.10 -4.26 14.64
C ARG A 358 32.52 -4.01 15.14
N THR A 359 32.86 -4.47 16.35
CA THR A 359 34.24 -4.34 16.88
C THR A 359 35.16 -5.47 16.42
N LYS A 360 34.64 -6.67 16.14
CA LYS A 360 35.46 -7.78 15.63
C LYS A 360 35.80 -7.69 14.14
N GLU A 361 35.00 -7.00 13.33
CA GLU A 361 35.33 -6.74 11.91
C GLU A 361 36.26 -5.52 11.72
N ALA A 362 36.46 -4.71 12.76
CA ALA A 362 37.34 -3.53 12.76
C ALA A 362 38.75 -3.78 13.33
N GLN A 363 39.04 -4.99 13.80
CA GLN A 363 40.38 -5.42 14.23
C GLN A 363 40.65 -6.79 13.60
N GLY A 364 41.44 -6.77 12.52
CA GLY A 364 41.55 -7.87 11.57
C GLY A 364 42.13 -9.18 12.12
N PHE A 365 41.70 -10.25 11.47
CA PHE A 365 42.55 -11.31 10.88
C PHE A 365 41.85 -11.83 9.63
#